data_AF-A0A285RA88-F1
#
_entry.id   AF-A0A285RA88-F1
#
_cell.length_a   1.000
_cell.length_b   1.000
_cell.length_c   1.000
_cell.angle_alpha   90.00
_cell.angle_beta   90.00
_cell.angle_gamma   90.00
#
_symmetry.space_group_name_H-M   'P 1'
#
loop_
_entity.id
_entity.type
_entity.pdbx_description
1 polymer ?
#
loop_
_entity_poly.entity_id
_entity_poly.type
_entity_poly.pdbx_seq_one_letter_code
_entity_poly.pdbx_strand_id
1 'polypeptide(L)' 'MMSGDIVNLRQARKARARREKDEKAAQNRSLFGRSKAEKSRDRAEADKALVHIEGHRRDTSASPAGSTGEDD' A
#
# COMPACT_ATOMS: atom_id res chain seq x y z
N MET A 1 49.91 11.65 -25.45
CA MET A 1 48.70 11.20 -26.15
C MET A 1 47.52 11.41 -25.22
N MET A 2 46.61 12.33 -25.54
CA MET A 2 45.34 12.47 -24.83
C MET A 2 44.24 11.93 -25.74
N SER A 3 43.89 10.68 -25.50
CA SER A 3 42.78 9.99 -26.14
C SER A 3 41.50 10.55 -25.53
N GLY A 4 40.64 11.18 -26.33
CA GLY A 4 39.34 11.62 -25.86
C GLY A 4 38.50 10.41 -25.43
N ASP A 5 38.13 10.35 -24.15
CA ASP A 5 37.30 9.26 -23.63
C ASP A 5 35.94 9.25 -24.34
N ILE A 6 35.66 8.15 -25.05
CA ILE A 6 34.37 7.92 -25.69
C ILE A 6 33.35 7.60 -24.59
N VAL A 7 32.67 8.63 -24.11
CA VAL A 7 31.64 8.48 -23.08
C VAL A 7 30.29 8.07 -23.67
N ASN A 8 29.76 6.95 -23.19
CA ASN A 8 28.44 6.48 -23.60
C ASN A 8 27.33 7.30 -22.92
N LEU A 9 26.82 8.29 -23.65
CA LEU A 9 25.77 9.19 -23.16
C LEU A 9 24.46 8.46 -22.78
N ARG A 10 24.15 7.32 -23.39
CA ARG A 10 22.96 6.52 -23.01
C ARG A 10 23.11 5.96 -21.61
N GLN A 11 24.28 5.41 -21.29
CA GLN A 11 24.56 4.89 -19.94
C GLN A 11 24.59 6.02 -18.92
N ALA A 12 25.19 7.17 -19.25
CA ALA A 12 25.20 8.36 -18.40
C ALA A 12 23.77 8.85 -18.09
N ARG A 13 22.90 8.97 -19.11
CA ARG A 13 21.48 9.32 -18.93
C ARG A 13 20.75 8.30 -18.06
N LYS A 14 20.97 7.01 -18.27
CA LYS A 14 20.35 5.93 -17.46
C LYS A 14 20.83 5.98 -16.00
N ALA A 15 22.09 6.31 -15.76
CA ALA A 15 22.62 6.46 -14.41
C ALA A 15 21.98 7.67 -13.71
N ARG A 16 21.87 8.81 -14.40
CA ARG A 16 21.18 10.01 -13.89
C ARG A 16 19.72 9.71 -13.53
N ALA A 17 18.97 9.08 -14.44
CA ALA A 17 17.57 8.74 -14.21
C ALA A 17 17.38 7.80 -13.00
N ARG A 18 18.33 6.88 -12.75
CA ARG A 18 18.32 6.03 -11.55
C ARG A 18 18.54 6.85 -10.29
N ARG A 19 19.55 7.72 -10.26
CA ARG A 19 19.83 8.60 -9.11
C ARG A 19 18.64 9.49 -8.77
N GLU A 20 18.03 10.13 -9.76
CA GLU A 20 16.85 10.98 -9.56
C GLU A 20 15.65 10.20 -8.98
N LYS A 21 15.50 8.92 -9.37
CA LYS A 21 14.46 8.04 -8.81
C LYS A 21 14.75 7.70 -7.35
N ASP A 22 16.00 7.41 -7.02
CA ASP A 22 16.42 7.07 -5.66
C ASP A 22 16.30 8.28 -4.71
N GLU A 23 16.66 9.47 -5.17
CA GLU A 23 16.48 10.73 -4.45
C GLU A 23 15.00 11.01 -4.17
N LYS A 24 14.14 10.89 -5.19
CA LYS A 24 12.68 11.02 -5.00
C LYS A 24 12.14 9.98 -4.02
N ALA A 25 12.66 8.74 -4.06
CA ALA A 25 12.27 7.71 -3.10
C ALA A 25 12.70 8.09 -1.67
N ALA A 26 13.90 8.63 -1.49
CA ALA A 26 14.38 9.12 -0.20
C ALA A 26 13.56 10.31 0.33
N GLN A 27 13.26 11.28 -0.53
CA GLN A 27 12.38 12.40 -0.19
C GLN A 27 10.98 11.90 0.22
N ASN A 28 10.41 10.95 -0.53
CA ASN A 28 9.12 10.37 -0.17
C ASN A 28 9.14 9.61 1.16
N ARG A 29 10.25 8.92 1.49
CA ARG A 29 10.43 8.29 2.82
C ARG A 29 10.48 9.35 3.92
N SER A 30 11.19 10.45 3.70
CA SER A 30 11.30 11.54 4.69
C SER A 30 9.99 12.31 4.86
N LEU A 31 9.27 12.61 3.78
CA LEU A 31 8.06 13.44 3.81
C LEU A 31 6.84 12.67 4.30
N PHE A 32 6.71 11.40 3.89
CA PHE A 32 5.49 10.64 4.11
C PHE A 32 5.64 9.50 5.12
N GLY A 33 6.87 9.19 5.58
CA GLY A 33 7.18 8.13 6.54
C GLY A 33 6.93 6.69 6.04
N ARG A 34 6.01 6.53 5.08
CA ARG A 34 5.66 5.28 4.41
C ARG A 34 5.67 5.48 2.90
N SER A 35 6.32 4.57 2.20
CA SER A 35 6.34 4.49 0.75
C SER A 35 4.96 4.12 0.17
N LYS A 36 4.75 4.38 -1.12
CA LYS A 36 3.53 3.97 -1.83
C LYS A 36 3.30 2.46 -1.77
N ALA A 37 4.38 1.67 -1.80
CA ALA A 37 4.33 0.21 -1.73
C ALA A 37 3.83 -0.27 -0.37
N GLU A 38 4.35 0.30 0.73
CA GLU A 38 3.89 0.01 2.10
C GLU A 38 2.43 0.41 2.27
N LYS A 39 2.04 1.63 1.87
CA LYS A 39 0.63 2.06 1.92
C LYS A 39 -0.31 1.17 1.11
N SER A 40 0.17 0.55 0.03
CA SER A 40 -0.62 -0.36 -0.78
C SER A 40 -0.75 -1.73 -0.13
N ARG A 41 0.33 -2.21 0.51
CA ARG A 41 0.30 -3.45 1.30
C ARG A 41 -0.64 -3.30 2.49
N ASP A 42 -0.51 -2.23 3.27
CA ASP A 42 -1.35 -1.95 4.44
C ASP A 42 -2.83 -1.92 4.05
N ARG A 43 -3.17 -1.26 2.94
CA ARG A 43 -4.55 -1.26 2.42
C ARG A 43 -5.04 -2.65 2.05
N ALA A 44 -4.25 -3.41 1.28
CA ALA A 44 -4.64 -4.77 0.91
C ALA A 44 -4.79 -5.69 2.13
N GLU A 45 -3.99 -5.49 3.18
CA GLU A 45 -4.09 -6.23 4.43
C GLU A 45 -5.34 -5.83 5.23
N ALA A 46 -5.64 -4.53 5.31
CA ALA A 46 -6.87 -4.02 5.92
C ALA A 46 -8.12 -4.54 5.18
N ASP A 47 -8.13 -4.52 3.85
CA ASP A 47 -9.25 -5.02 3.04
C ASP A 47 -9.48 -6.52 3.27
N LYS A 48 -8.39 -7.32 3.34
CA LYS A 48 -8.48 -8.75 3.68
C LYS A 48 -9.03 -8.97 5.09
N ALA A 49 -8.58 -8.18 6.05
CA ALA A 49 -9.08 -8.26 7.42
C ALA A 49 -10.57 -7.92 7.49
N LEU A 50 -11.01 -6.89 6.77
CA LEU A 50 -12.43 -6.51 6.68
C LEU A 50 -13.27 -7.65 6.07
N VAL A 51 -12.84 -8.22 4.95
CA VAL A 51 -13.53 -9.35 4.31
C VAL A 51 -13.58 -10.57 5.25
N HIS A 52 -12.49 -10.85 5.97
CA HIS A 52 -12.46 -11.94 6.93
C HIS A 52 -13.44 -11.69 8.08
N ILE A 53 -13.45 -10.48 8.66
CA ILE A 53 -14.38 -10.11 9.72
C ILE A 53 -15.84 -10.18 9.23
N GLU A 54 -16.11 -9.68 8.03
CA GLU A 54 -17.45 -9.73 7.43
C GLU A 54 -17.93 -11.16 7.20
N GLY A 55 -17.07 -12.04 6.67
CA GLY A 55 -17.40 -13.46 6.46
C GLY A 55 -17.70 -14.21 7.76
N HIS A 56 -17.15 -13.76 8.89
CA HIS A 56 -17.44 -14.30 10.23
C HIS A 56 -18.49 -13.49 11.00
N ARG A 57 -19.03 -12.41 10.42
CA ARG A 57 -20.10 -11.64 11.04
C ARG A 57 -21.37 -12.49 10.99
N ARG A 58 -21.83 -12.92 12.15
CA ARG A 58 -23.15 -13.51 12.30
C ARG A 58 -24.13 -12.33 12.36
N ASP A 59 -25.00 -12.21 11.37
CA ASP A 59 -26.07 -11.22 11.40
C ASP A 59 -26.93 -11.44 12.65
N THR A 60 -26.73 -10.62 13.68
CA THR A 60 -27.61 -10.60 14.86
C THR A 60 -28.94 -9.88 14.56
N SER A 61 -29.18 -9.50 13.30
CA SER A 61 -30.43 -8.90 12.83
C SER A 61 -31.40 -9.92 12.21
N ALA A 62 -31.01 -11.19 12.07
CA ALA A 62 -31.93 -12.27 11.77
C ALA A 62 -32.48 -12.92 13.05
N SER A 63 -33.13 -12.12 13.90
CA SER A 63 -34.18 -12.64 14.79
C SER A 63 -35.51 -12.01 14.37
N PRO A 64 -36.25 -12.59 13.42
CA PRO A 64 -37.65 -12.26 13.25
C PRO A 64 -38.41 -12.68 14.52
N ALA A 65 -39.42 -11.90 14.86
CA ALA A 65 -40.18 -11.96 16.11
C ALA A 65 -40.68 -13.36 16.53
N GLY A 66 -40.74 -13.57 17.86
CA GLY A 66 -41.67 -14.51 18.49
C GLY A 66 -41.12 -15.35 19.66
N SER A 67 -41.29 -14.88 20.91
CA SER A 67 -41.71 -15.65 22.11
C SER A 67 -41.23 -15.03 23.44
N THR A 68 -42.08 -14.19 24.02
CA THR A 68 -42.31 -14.07 25.48
C THR A 68 -43.72 -13.50 25.54
N GLY A 69 -44.74 -14.28 25.88
CA GLY A 69 -44.87 -14.97 27.16
C GLY A 69 -45.45 -13.96 28.12
N GLU A 70 -46.72 -14.14 28.48
CA GLU A 70 -47.50 -13.32 29.41
C GLU A 70 -46.74 -12.95 30.69
N ASP A 71 -46.99 -11.75 31.26
CA ASP A 71 -47.39 -11.54 32.67
C ASP A 71 -47.53 -10.03 33.00
N ASP A 72 -48.59 -9.74 33.79
CA ASP A 72 -49.12 -8.48 34.39
C ASP A 72 -49.97 -7.49 33.55
#